data_AF-A0A419EVL0-F1
#
_entry.id   AF-A0A419EVL0-F1
#
_cell.length_a   1.000
_cell.length_b   1.000
_cell.length_c   1.000
_cell.angle_alpha   90.00
_cell.angle_beta   90.00
_cell.angle_gamma   90.00
#
_symmetry.space_group_name_H-M   'P 1'
#
loop_
_entity.id
_entity.type
_entity.pdbx_description
1 polymer ?
#
loop_
_entity_poly.entity_id
_entity_poly.type
_entity_poly.pdbx_seq_one_letter_code
_entity_poly.pdbx_strand_id
1 'polypeptide(L)'
;MNLILKNLVVLFSFTMLIVSCKDKAVIEEEEFAKLYYNVLLTQEKFKSDSTLLKKEQEKVFLKFGVTEKQYYSTLTAYNKDPERWQEFFEYFKSYTDTLQKKPMRR
;
A
#
# COMPACT_ATOMS: atom_id res chain seq x y z
N MET A 1 36.75 3.46 34.95
CA MET A 1 35.56 2.61 34.77
C MET A 1 34.40 3.29 34.03
N ASN A 2 34.63 4.37 33.26
CA ASN A 2 33.55 5.13 32.59
C ASN A 2 33.61 5.09 31.05
N LEU A 3 34.75 4.74 30.46
CA LEU A 3 34.91 4.64 28.99
C LEU A 3 34.26 3.36 28.41
N ILE A 4 34.35 2.25 29.13
CA ILE A 4 33.76 0.96 28.72
C ILE A 4 32.22 1.04 28.73
N LEU A 5 31.64 1.71 29.75
CA LEU A 5 30.20 1.92 29.85
C LEU A 5 29.67 2.84 28.74
N LYS A 6 30.42 3.90 28.39
CA LYS A 6 30.04 4.87 27.33
C LYS A 6 30.03 4.24 25.94
N ASN A 7 31.01 3.37 25.64
CA ASN A 7 31.04 2.61 24.39
C ASN A 7 29.92 1.57 24.29
N LEU A 8 29.52 0.96 25.42
CA LEU A 8 28.40 0.01 25.48
C LEU A 8 27.05 0.69 25.21
N VAL A 9 26.87 1.92 25.70
CA VAL A 9 25.65 2.72 25.43
C VAL A 9 25.57 3.12 23.96
N VAL A 10 26.69 3.51 23.32
CA VAL A 10 26.72 3.83 21.89
C VAL A 10 26.45 2.59 21.03
N LEU A 11 26.96 1.42 21.43
CA LEU A 11 26.70 0.15 20.74
C LEU A 11 25.24 -0.30 20.89
N PHE A 12 24.63 -0.08 22.05
CA PHE A 12 23.22 -0.40 22.31
C PHE A 12 22.23 0.55 21.62
N SER A 13 22.59 1.82 21.40
CA SER A 13 21.78 2.73 20.60
C SER A 13 21.76 2.39 19.10
N PHE A 14 22.79 1.70 18.58
CA PHE A 14 22.87 1.37 17.15
C PHE A 14 22.01 0.15 16.77
N THR A 15 21.67 -0.73 17.72
CA THR A 15 20.89 -1.95 17.47
C THR A 15 19.38 -1.74 17.46
N MET A 16 18.86 -0.56 17.86
CA MET A 16 17.42 -0.27 17.78
C MET A 16 16.93 0.22 16.41
N LEU A 17 17.82 0.46 15.44
CA LEU A 17 17.43 0.90 14.09
C LEU A 17 17.02 -0.24 13.14
N ILE A 18 17.08 -1.50 13.61
CA ILE A 18 16.68 -2.70 12.85
C ILE A 18 15.35 -3.28 13.37
N VAL A 19 14.40 -2.42 13.74
CA VAL A 19 12.98 -2.82 13.68
C VAL A 19 12.65 -3.00 12.21
N SER A 20 12.96 -4.20 11.74
CA SER A 20 12.64 -4.74 10.43
C SER A 20 11.24 -4.27 10.03
N CYS A 21 11.20 -3.45 8.99
CA CYS A 21 9.99 -3.12 8.28
C CYS A 21 9.39 -4.47 7.86
N LYS A 22 8.34 -4.89 8.56
CA LYS A 22 7.67 -6.16 8.31
C LYS A 22 7.14 -6.02 6.88
N ASP A 23 7.77 -6.70 5.93
CA ASP A 23 7.21 -6.92 4.60
C ASP A 23 5.89 -7.68 4.83
N LYS A 24 4.82 -6.94 5.13
CA LYS A 24 3.47 -7.48 5.11
C LYS A 24 3.26 -7.89 3.65
N ALA A 25 3.31 -9.19 3.41
CA ALA A 25 3.17 -9.76 2.08
C ALA A 25 1.79 -9.47 1.46
N VAL A 26 0.83 -9.08 2.31
CA VAL A 26 -0.55 -8.76 2.00
C VAL A 26 -0.88 -7.41 2.65
N ILE A 27 -1.34 -6.46 1.86
CA ILE A 27 -1.81 -5.14 2.31
C ILE A 27 -3.18 -5.33 2.96
N GLU A 28 -3.47 -4.66 4.07
CA GLU A 28 -4.78 -4.76 4.75
C GLU A 28 -5.92 -4.20 3.89
N GLU A 29 -7.14 -4.68 4.10
CA GLU A 29 -8.32 -4.48 3.25
C GLU A 29 -8.65 -3.00 3.01
N GLU A 30 -8.63 -2.16 4.06
CA GLU A 30 -8.95 -0.73 3.94
C GLU A 30 -7.90 0.03 3.10
N GLU A 31 -6.61 -0.25 3.32
CA GLU A 31 -5.52 0.37 2.57
C GLU A 31 -5.50 -0.13 1.13
N PHE A 32 -5.74 -1.43 0.94
CA PHE A 32 -5.82 -2.06 -0.37
C PHE A 32 -7.00 -1.52 -1.18
N ALA A 33 -8.16 -1.27 -0.57
CA ALA A 33 -9.31 -0.64 -1.22
C ALA A 33 -8.96 0.73 -1.83
N LYS A 34 -8.26 1.58 -1.08
CA LYS A 34 -7.81 2.90 -1.55
C LYS A 34 -6.81 2.78 -2.69
N LEU A 35 -5.84 1.89 -2.55
CA LEU A 35 -4.82 1.62 -3.58
C LEU A 35 -5.46 1.09 -4.87
N TYR A 36 -6.27 0.04 -4.76
CA TYR A 36 -6.95 -0.62 -5.86
C TYR A 36 -7.80 0.36 -6.68
N TYR A 37 -8.54 1.26 -6.01
CA TYR A 37 -9.27 2.34 -6.68
C TYR A 37 -8.36 3.24 -7.52
N ASN A 38 -7.21 3.67 -7.00
CA ASN A 38 -6.29 4.53 -7.73
C ASN A 38 -5.66 3.79 -8.92
N VAL A 39 -5.39 2.49 -8.79
CA VAL A 39 -4.90 1.66 -9.89
C VAL A 39 -5.96 1.55 -10.99
N LEU A 40 -7.22 1.26 -10.64
CA LEU A 40 -8.34 1.19 -11.61
C LEU A 40 -8.57 2.53 -12.33
N LEU A 41 -8.56 3.65 -11.61
CA LEU A 41 -8.67 4.97 -12.22
C LEU A 41 -7.52 5.25 -13.20
N THR A 42 -6.30 4.83 -12.84
CA THR A 42 -5.12 5.00 -13.69
C THR A 42 -5.24 4.14 -14.95
N GLN A 43 -5.68 2.90 -14.80
CA GLN A 43 -5.97 2.00 -15.93
C GLN A 43 -7.00 2.60 -16.87
N GLU A 44 -8.13 3.09 -16.37
CA GLU A 44 -9.16 3.70 -17.21
C GLU A 44 -8.65 4.97 -17.92
N LYS A 45 -7.94 5.83 -17.19
CA LYS A 45 -7.41 7.10 -17.72
C LYS A 45 -6.37 6.90 -18.83
N PHE A 46 -5.52 5.88 -18.71
CA PHE A 46 -4.39 5.66 -19.62
C PHE A 46 -4.53 4.38 -20.47
N LYS A 47 -5.74 3.83 -20.61
CA LYS A 47 -6.00 2.57 -21.32
C LYS A 47 -5.46 2.52 -22.76
N SER A 48 -5.35 3.67 -23.43
CA SER A 48 -4.88 3.79 -24.81
C SER A 48 -3.36 3.96 -24.95
N ASP A 49 -2.63 4.18 -23.84
CA ASP A 49 -1.18 4.37 -23.84
C ASP A 49 -0.55 3.48 -22.77
N SER A 50 -0.09 2.31 -23.19
CA SER A 50 0.51 1.30 -22.30
C SER A 50 1.81 1.77 -21.63
N THR A 51 2.57 2.65 -22.29
CA THR A 51 3.83 3.16 -21.74
C THR A 51 3.55 4.17 -20.63
N LEU A 52 2.64 5.10 -20.89
CA LEU A 52 2.21 6.08 -19.90
C LEU A 52 1.45 5.41 -18.75
N LEU A 53 0.61 4.42 -19.05
CA LEU A 53 -0.08 3.62 -18.03
C LEU A 53 0.90 3.03 -17.01
N LYS A 54 1.94 2.33 -17.47
CA LYS A 54 2.93 1.72 -16.58
C LYS A 54 3.61 2.77 -15.68
N LYS A 55 4.05 3.87 -16.28
CA LYS A 55 4.70 4.98 -15.55
C LYS A 55 3.79 5.58 -14.49
N GLU A 56 2.50 5.75 -14.79
CA GLU A 56 1.53 6.32 -13.85
C GLU A 56 1.13 5.32 -12.76
N GLN A 57 1.04 4.03 -13.06
CA GLN A 57 0.86 2.98 -12.07
C GLN A 57 2.04 2.92 -11.08
N GLU A 58 3.27 3.02 -11.56
CA GLU A 58 4.46 3.10 -10.71
C GLU A 58 4.38 4.29 -9.72
N LYS A 59 3.89 5.45 -10.17
CA LYS A 59 3.66 6.61 -9.28
C LYS A 59 2.59 6.33 -8.23
N VAL A 60 1.51 5.64 -8.60
CA VAL A 60 0.48 5.23 -7.64
C VAL A 60 1.10 4.31 -6.58
N PHE A 61 1.86 3.30 -6.98
CA PHE A 61 2.53 2.40 -6.05
C PHE A 61 3.46 3.15 -5.08
N LEU A 62 4.30 4.04 -5.60
CA LEU A 62 5.17 4.89 -4.79
C LEU A 62 4.40 5.77 -3.79
N LYS A 63 3.26 6.36 -4.20
CA LYS A 63 2.41 7.18 -3.33
C LYS A 63 1.88 6.40 -2.13
N PHE A 64 1.62 5.11 -2.30
CA PHE A 64 1.12 4.23 -1.25
C PHE A 64 2.24 3.47 -0.51
N GLY A 65 3.52 3.70 -0.87
CA GLY A 65 4.65 2.99 -0.25
C GLY A 65 4.66 1.48 -0.53
N VAL A 66 4.02 1.05 -1.62
CA VAL A 66 3.88 -0.36 -2.00
C VAL A 66 4.67 -0.65 -3.26
N THR A 67 5.12 -1.88 -3.39
CA THR A 67 5.72 -2.39 -4.63
C THR A 67 4.65 -2.99 -5.54
N GLU A 68 4.93 -3.02 -6.85
CA GLU A 68 4.08 -3.72 -7.82
C GLU A 68 3.88 -5.20 -7.42
N LYS A 69 4.94 -5.85 -6.92
CA LYS A 69 4.90 -7.23 -6.42
C LYS A 69 3.93 -7.38 -5.26
N GLN A 70 3.96 -6.47 -4.28
CA GLN A 70 3.03 -6.49 -3.13
C GLN A 70 1.58 -6.27 -3.54
N TYR A 71 1.34 -5.41 -4.53
CA TYR A 71 0.00 -5.21 -5.08
C TYR A 71 -0.55 -6.51 -5.68
N TYR A 72 0.20 -7.16 -6.58
CA TYR A 72 -0.26 -8.40 -7.20
C TYR A 72 -0.33 -9.57 -6.22
N SER A 73 0.57 -9.66 -5.24
CA SER A 73 0.48 -10.70 -4.19
C SER A 73 -0.76 -10.52 -3.33
N THR A 74 -1.10 -9.29 -2.95
CA THR A 74 -2.32 -8.96 -2.20
C THR A 74 -3.56 -9.31 -3.01
N LEU A 75 -3.63 -8.85 -4.26
CA LEU A 75 -4.75 -9.16 -5.16
C LEU A 75 -4.95 -10.69 -5.33
N THR A 76 -3.85 -11.42 -5.51
CA THR A 76 -3.88 -12.88 -5.62
C THR A 76 -4.32 -13.54 -4.32
N ALA A 77 -3.91 -13.02 -3.16
CA ALA A 77 -4.32 -13.54 -1.87
C ALA A 77 -5.83 -13.37 -1.65
N TYR A 78 -6.38 -12.20 -2.00
CA TYR A 78 -7.80 -11.92 -1.79
C TYR A 78 -8.67 -12.73 -2.77
N ASN A 79 -8.23 -12.90 -4.02
CA ASN A 79 -8.93 -13.72 -5.01
C ASN A 79 -9.03 -15.21 -4.63
N LYS A 80 -8.18 -15.69 -3.71
CA LYS A 80 -8.19 -17.10 -3.25
C LYS A 80 -9.15 -17.35 -2.09
N ASP A 81 -9.61 -16.30 -1.43
CA ASP A 81 -10.44 -16.37 -0.23
C ASP A 81 -11.73 -15.56 -0.46
N PRO A 82 -12.85 -16.22 -0.77
CA PRO A 82 -14.12 -15.54 -1.05
C PRO A 82 -14.63 -14.66 0.10
N GLU A 83 -14.37 -15.05 1.36
CA GLU A 83 -14.80 -14.28 2.54
C GLU A 83 -13.98 -13.00 2.63
N ARG A 84 -12.66 -13.11 2.51
CA ARG A 84 -11.77 -11.95 2.50
C ARG A 84 -12.00 -11.03 1.29
N TRP A 85 -12.31 -11.59 0.13
CA TRP A 85 -12.69 -10.82 -1.05
C TRP A 85 -13.94 -9.98 -0.79
N GLN A 86 -14.94 -10.56 -0.11
CA GLN A 86 -16.18 -9.89 0.25
C GLN A 86 -15.89 -8.71 1.21
N GLU A 87 -15.11 -8.91 2.26
CA GLU A 87 -14.73 -7.85 3.21
C GLU A 87 -14.00 -6.70 2.51
N PHE A 88 -12.99 -7.02 1.69
CA PHE A 88 -12.31 -6.04 0.84
C PHE A 88 -13.28 -5.24 -0.03
N PHE A 89 -14.23 -5.92 -0.66
CA PHE A 89 -15.17 -5.27 -1.56
C PHE A 89 -16.11 -4.31 -0.81
N GLU A 90 -16.45 -4.61 0.44
CA GLU A 90 -17.22 -3.70 1.30
C GLU A 90 -16.43 -2.43 1.63
N TYR A 91 -15.13 -2.57 1.96
CA TYR A 91 -14.25 -1.40 2.14
C TYR A 91 -14.11 -0.59 0.85
N PHE A 92 -13.95 -1.26 -0.30
CA PHE A 92 -13.88 -0.60 -1.59
C PHE A 92 -15.15 0.20 -1.89
N LYS A 93 -16.32 -0.41 -1.72
CA LYS A 93 -17.62 0.26 -1.90
C LYS A 93 -17.75 1.47 -0.96
N SER A 94 -17.51 1.27 0.33
CA SER A 94 -17.56 2.33 1.33
C SER A 94 -16.65 3.51 0.95
N TYR A 95 -15.40 3.23 0.57
CA TYR A 95 -14.47 4.24 0.12
C TYR A 95 -14.99 4.99 -1.12
N THR A 96 -15.48 4.28 -2.14
CA THR A 96 -16.04 4.94 -3.34
C THR A 96 -17.28 5.79 -3.05
N ASP A 97 -18.14 5.35 -2.13
CA ASP A 97 -19.32 6.12 -1.70
C ASP A 97 -18.90 7.43 -1.01
N THR A 98 -17.83 7.41 -0.21
CA THR A 98 -17.30 8.63 0.43
C THR A 98 -16.77 9.63 -0.59
N LEU A 99 -16.18 9.15 -1.70
CA LEU A 99 -15.69 9.99 -2.78
C LEU A 99 -16.85 10.65 -3.54
N GLN A 100 -17.96 9.93 -3.75
CA GLN A 100 -19.16 10.46 -4.42
C GLN A 100 -19.92 11.47 -3.56
N LYS A 101 -19.95 11.26 -2.23
CA LYS A 101 -20.64 12.16 -1.28
C LYS A 101 -19.86 13.44 -0.99
N LYS A 102 -18.55 13.47 -1.24
CA LYS A 102 -17.75 14.69 -1.11
C LYS A 102 -18.22 15.65 -2.22
N PRO A 103 -18.79 16.82 -1.90
CA PRO A 103 -19.22 17.76 -2.94
C PRO A 103 -18.02 18.05 -3.82
N MET A 104 -18.18 17.79 -5.11
CA MET A 104 -17.21 18.12 -6.15
C MET A 104 -16.87 19.60 -5.95
N ARG A 105 -15.73 19.90 -5.31
CA ARG A 105 -15.23 21.28 -5.20
C ARG A 105 -14.86 21.67 -6.62
N ARG A 106 -15.82 22.30 -7.30
CA ARG A 106 -15.61 23.00 -8.56
C ARG A 106 -14.66 24.18 -8.33
#